data_AF-A0A538JEP0-F1
#
_entry.id   AF-A0A538JEP0-F1
#
_cell.length_a   1.000
_cell.length_b   1.000
_cell.length_c   1.000
_cell.angle_alpha   90.00
_cell.angle_beta   90.00
_cell.angle_gamma   90.00
#
_symmetry.space_group_name_H-M   'P 1'
#
loop_
_entity.id
_entity.type
_entity.pdbx_description
1 polymer ?
#
loop_
_entity_poly.entity_id
_entity_poly.type
_entity_poly.pdbx_seq_one_letter_code
_entity_poly.pdbx_strand_id
1 'polypeptide(L)'
;MGAADELARALAARDVNVGELIRQAEADARAEVAETLRGLFADDLLRRVLAHVADRPMFALVGIDERVIPLVRKLDDSAMRDEAQLESEVRAHNEMLLDAMGKGTVIPFRFGTAFPTRSALDEWVSNHRDELERELVRLRGKAEWAVEIVARPPEGEPGRYLEERLATAVRPDVRGRLAAVAAEVAGNACLVAASNEEAFHATLNELEEEGYELRVTGPWPAYSFARLP
;
A
#
# COMPACT_ATOMS: atom_id res chain seq x y z
N MET A 1 34.83 -9.26 -43.28
CA MET A 1 34.41 -9.84 -41.98
C MET A 1 34.29 -8.66 -41.04
N GLY A 2 33.08 -8.11 -40.95
CA GLY A 2 32.84 -6.72 -40.55
C GLY A 2 32.48 -6.58 -39.07
N ALA A 3 32.78 -5.41 -38.49
CA ALA A 3 32.48 -5.04 -37.11
C ALA A 3 31.01 -5.29 -36.68
N ALA A 4 30.08 -5.39 -37.64
CA ALA A 4 28.69 -5.78 -37.41
C ALA A 4 28.52 -7.26 -36.99
N ASP A 5 29.32 -8.19 -37.52
CA ASP A 5 29.32 -9.60 -37.12
C ASP A 5 29.94 -9.82 -35.74
N GLU A 6 30.88 -8.96 -35.37
CA GLU A 6 31.57 -8.98 -34.07
C GLU A 6 30.69 -8.36 -32.98
N LEU A 7 29.96 -7.29 -33.31
CA LEU A 7 28.93 -6.69 -32.45
C LEU A 7 27.71 -7.61 -32.28
N ALA A 8 27.27 -8.30 -33.34
CA ALA A 8 26.20 -9.29 -33.26
C ALA A 8 26.60 -10.51 -32.40
N ARG A 9 27.86 -10.96 -32.48
CA ARG A 9 28.40 -12.01 -31.59
C ARG A 9 28.57 -11.55 -30.15
N ALA A 10 28.98 -10.30 -29.92
CA ALA A 10 29.12 -9.73 -28.57
C ALA A 10 27.77 -9.52 -27.88
N LEU A 11 26.73 -9.15 -28.64
CA LEU A 11 25.35 -9.05 -28.15
C LEU A 11 24.71 -10.44 -27.94
N ALA A 12 25.00 -11.42 -28.81
CA ALA A 12 24.54 -12.81 -28.62
C ALA A 12 25.27 -13.55 -27.48
N ALA A 13 26.49 -13.14 -27.11
CA ALA A 13 27.22 -13.68 -25.96
C ALA A 13 26.75 -13.13 -24.61
N ARG A 14 25.94 -12.07 -24.63
CA ARG A 14 25.23 -11.54 -23.48
C ARG A 14 23.75 -11.87 -23.65
N ASP A 15 23.43 -13.14 -23.45
CA ASP A 15 22.06 -13.62 -23.26
C ASP A 15 21.53 -13.10 -21.90
N VAL A 16 21.43 -11.77 -21.80
CA VAL A 16 20.78 -11.09 -20.69
C VAL A 16 19.31 -11.31 -20.95
N ASN A 17 18.82 -12.45 -20.45
CA ASN A 17 17.42 -12.79 -20.48
C ASN A 17 16.68 -11.71 -19.67
N VAL A 18 16.11 -10.74 -20.36
CA VAL A 18 15.38 -9.62 -19.75
C VAL A 18 14.29 -10.13 -18.81
N GLY A 19 13.71 -11.30 -19.12
CA GLY A 19 12.77 -11.98 -18.22
C GLY A 19 13.41 -12.51 -16.94
N GLU A 20 14.68 -12.93 -16.97
CA GLU A 20 15.44 -13.31 -15.77
C GLU A 20 15.86 -12.08 -14.95
N LEU A 21 16.24 -10.98 -15.59
CA LEU A 21 16.52 -9.73 -14.90
C LEU A 21 15.28 -9.14 -14.23
N ILE A 22 14.11 -9.18 -14.87
CA ILE A 22 12.85 -8.75 -14.27
C ILE A 22 12.50 -9.64 -13.09
N ARG A 23 12.61 -10.98 -13.23
CA ARG A 23 12.39 -11.91 -12.11
C ARG A 23 13.36 -11.69 -10.96
N GLN A 24 14.63 -11.40 -11.24
CA GLN A 24 15.62 -11.12 -10.23
C GLN A 24 15.33 -9.79 -9.53
N ALA A 25 15.00 -8.74 -10.27
CA ALA A 25 14.62 -7.44 -9.70
C ALA A 25 13.33 -7.55 -8.85
N GLU A 26 12.35 -8.33 -9.29
CA GLU A 26 11.15 -8.63 -8.49
C GLU A 26 11.47 -9.44 -7.24
N ALA A 27 12.38 -10.42 -7.32
CA ALA A 27 12.80 -11.21 -6.18
C ALA A 27 13.58 -10.37 -5.16
N ASP A 28 14.47 -9.50 -5.63
CA ASP A 28 15.25 -8.59 -4.78
C ASP A 28 14.31 -7.57 -4.10
N ALA A 29 13.32 -7.03 -4.82
CA ALA A 29 12.31 -6.14 -4.25
C ALA A 29 11.43 -6.85 -3.22
N ARG A 30 11.03 -8.11 -3.47
CA ARG A 30 10.31 -8.93 -2.47
C ARG A 30 11.16 -9.16 -1.24
N ALA A 31 12.46 -9.40 -1.42
CA ALA A 31 13.38 -9.63 -0.32
C ALA A 31 13.58 -8.38 0.56
N GLU A 32 13.71 -7.22 -0.06
CA GLU A 32 13.81 -5.94 0.64
C GLU A 32 12.50 -5.60 1.39
N VAL A 33 11.34 -5.84 0.77
CA VAL A 33 10.03 -5.67 1.41
C VAL A 33 9.89 -6.64 2.58
N ALA A 34 10.29 -7.90 2.43
CA ALA A 34 10.24 -8.88 3.49
C ALA A 34 11.23 -8.59 4.62
N GLU A 35 12.42 -8.04 4.34
CA GLU A 35 13.34 -7.56 5.36
C GLU A 35 12.77 -6.37 6.12
N THR A 36 12.13 -5.43 5.41
CA THR A 36 11.42 -4.29 6.00
C THR A 36 10.27 -4.77 6.88
N LEU A 37 9.44 -5.71 6.39
CA LEU A 37 8.37 -6.33 7.17
C LEU A 37 8.94 -7.05 8.37
N ARG A 38 9.96 -7.90 8.21
CA ARG A 38 10.66 -8.56 9.33
C ARG A 38 11.15 -7.53 10.33
N GLY A 39 11.70 -6.39 9.90
CA GLY A 39 12.12 -5.27 10.73
C GLY A 39 10.98 -4.63 11.53
N LEU A 40 9.86 -4.35 10.87
CA LEU A 40 8.63 -3.82 11.48
C LEU A 40 8.00 -4.81 12.49
N PHE A 41 8.08 -6.11 12.22
CA PHE A 41 7.68 -7.17 13.16
C PHE A 41 8.71 -7.46 14.25
N ALA A 42 9.97 -7.11 14.00
CA ALA A 42 11.11 -7.36 14.87
C ALA A 42 11.34 -6.27 15.91
N ASP A 43 10.49 -5.24 15.98
CA ASP A 43 10.58 -4.24 17.02
C ASP A 43 10.63 -4.95 18.38
N ASP A 44 11.62 -4.58 19.21
CA ASP A 44 12.15 -5.44 20.28
C ASP A 44 11.10 -5.80 21.38
N LEU A 45 10.02 -5.02 21.42
CA LEU A 45 8.82 -5.24 22.24
C LEU A 45 7.92 -6.36 21.68
N LEU A 46 7.70 -6.38 20.36
CA LEU A 46 7.00 -7.45 19.65
C LEU A 46 7.79 -8.75 19.75
N ARG A 47 9.12 -8.74 19.62
CA ARG A 47 9.95 -9.94 19.85
C ARG A 47 9.74 -10.55 21.24
N ARG A 48 9.66 -9.73 22.29
CA ARG A 48 9.48 -10.22 23.68
C ARG A 48 8.08 -10.79 23.91
N VAL A 49 7.06 -10.18 23.31
CA VAL A 49 5.67 -10.66 23.37
C VAL A 49 5.50 -11.91 22.50
N LEU A 50 5.95 -11.88 21.25
CA LEU A 50 5.94 -13.01 20.33
C LEU A 50 6.76 -14.19 20.87
N ALA A 51 7.92 -13.97 21.48
CA ALA A 51 8.69 -15.05 22.11
C ALA A 51 7.98 -15.67 23.33
N HIS A 52 7.10 -14.94 24.03
CA HIS A 52 6.23 -15.48 25.08
C HIS A 52 4.93 -16.09 24.53
N VAL A 53 4.53 -15.73 23.30
CA VAL A 53 3.32 -16.20 22.60
C VAL A 53 3.64 -17.28 21.56
N ALA A 54 4.91 -17.59 21.32
CA ALA A 54 5.45 -18.40 20.21
C ALA A 54 4.89 -19.84 20.08
N ASP A 55 4.11 -20.30 21.06
CA ASP A 55 3.44 -21.61 21.04
C ASP A 55 1.92 -21.51 20.82
N ARG A 56 1.38 -20.32 20.51
CA ARG A 56 -0.06 -20.10 20.35
C ARG A 56 -0.39 -19.32 19.07
N PRO A 57 -1.40 -19.76 18.32
CA PRO A 57 -1.84 -19.03 17.13
C PRO A 57 -2.41 -17.67 17.52
N MET A 58 -2.07 -16.64 16.73
CA MET A 58 -2.62 -15.30 16.91
C MET A 58 -3.73 -15.01 15.89
N PHE A 59 -4.62 -14.10 16.25
CA PHE A 59 -5.72 -13.66 15.39
C PHE A 59 -5.38 -12.27 14.84
N ALA A 60 -4.97 -12.21 13.57
CA ALA A 60 -4.72 -10.96 12.87
C ALA A 60 -6.04 -10.33 12.42
N LEU A 61 -6.31 -9.12 12.89
CA LEU A 61 -7.40 -8.30 12.40
C LEU A 61 -6.97 -7.63 11.10
N VAL A 62 -7.62 -8.02 10.01
CA VAL A 62 -7.34 -7.52 8.66
C VAL A 62 -8.15 -6.26 8.40
N GLY A 63 -9.43 -6.28 8.76
CA GLY A 63 -10.38 -5.22 8.49
C GLY A 63 -11.69 -5.40 9.24
N ILE A 64 -12.56 -4.39 9.16
CA ILE A 64 -13.95 -4.45 9.62
C ILE A 64 -14.85 -4.18 8.42
N ASP A 65 -15.80 -5.07 8.13
CA ASP A 65 -16.74 -4.90 7.01
C ASP A 65 -17.91 -3.95 7.37
N GLU A 66 -18.78 -3.68 6.40
CA GLU A 66 -19.94 -2.79 6.54
C GLU A 66 -20.94 -3.19 7.64
N ARG A 67 -20.87 -4.44 8.14
CA ARG A 67 -21.74 -4.99 9.19
C ARG A 67 -21.04 -5.06 10.54
N VAL A 68 -19.86 -4.44 10.64
CA VAL A 68 -18.99 -4.49 11.81
C VAL A 68 -18.53 -5.92 12.12
N ILE A 69 -18.40 -6.76 11.09
CA ILE A 69 -17.87 -8.11 11.22
C ILE A 69 -16.36 -8.04 10.99
N PRO A 70 -15.54 -8.55 11.93
CA PRO A 70 -14.10 -8.57 11.75
C PRO A 70 -13.68 -9.57 10.69
N LEU A 71 -12.87 -9.09 9.76
CA LEU A 71 -12.11 -9.90 8.81
C LEU A 71 -10.85 -10.36 9.54
N VAL A 72 -10.77 -11.66 9.82
CA VAL A 72 -9.72 -12.22 10.69
C VAL A 72 -8.96 -13.29 9.95
N ARG A 73 -7.63 -13.26 10.09
CA ARG A 73 -6.76 -14.36 9.69
C ARG A 73 -6.08 -14.96 10.91
N LYS A 74 -5.93 -16.29 10.89
CA LYS A 74 -5.17 -17.01 11.90
C LYS A 74 -3.72 -17.05 11.42
N LEU A 75 -2.81 -16.50 12.21
CA LEU A 75 -1.38 -16.55 11.94
C LEU A 75 -0.76 -17.68 12.78
N ASP A 76 -0.10 -18.60 12.09
CA ASP A 76 0.71 -19.65 12.72
C ASP A 76 2.18 -19.16 12.83
N ASP A 77 2.88 -19.53 13.92
CA ASP A 77 4.24 -19.04 14.22
C ASP A 77 5.27 -19.38 13.13
N SER A 78 5.07 -20.49 12.40
CA SER A 78 5.94 -20.86 11.26
C SER A 78 5.87 -19.85 10.11
N ALA A 79 4.72 -19.19 9.92
CA ALA A 79 4.51 -18.24 8.83
C ALA A 79 5.27 -16.92 9.02
N MET A 80 5.67 -16.61 10.26
CA MET A 80 6.39 -15.37 10.59
C MET A 80 7.91 -15.52 10.52
N ARG A 81 8.42 -16.76 10.38
CA ARG A 81 9.87 -17.06 10.34
C ARG A 81 10.42 -17.29 8.94
N ASP A 82 9.54 -17.53 7.98
CA ASP A 82 9.87 -17.76 6.57
C ASP A 82 9.40 -16.56 5.73
N GLU A 83 10.31 -15.99 4.96
CA GLU A 83 10.08 -14.84 4.09
C GLU A 83 9.00 -15.10 3.03
N ALA A 84 9.01 -16.28 2.42
CA ALA A 84 8.00 -16.63 1.42
C ALA A 84 6.61 -16.76 2.05
N GLN A 85 6.55 -17.26 3.30
CA GLN A 85 5.30 -17.34 4.05
C GLN A 85 4.82 -15.95 4.48
N LEU A 86 5.72 -15.08 4.94
CA LEU A 86 5.38 -13.70 5.29
C LEU A 86 4.83 -12.92 4.09
N GLU A 87 5.44 -13.03 2.92
CA GLU A 87 4.93 -12.41 1.69
C GLU A 87 3.55 -12.96 1.33
N SER A 88 3.37 -14.28 1.40
CA SER A 88 2.07 -14.94 1.19
C SER A 88 1.00 -14.42 2.16
N GLU A 89 1.37 -14.20 3.43
CA GLU A 89 0.46 -13.68 4.44
C GLU A 89 0.06 -12.23 4.20
N VAL A 90 1.00 -11.38 3.77
CA VAL A 90 0.72 -9.98 3.39
C VAL A 90 -0.18 -9.92 2.17
N ARG A 91 0.08 -10.77 1.16
CA ARG A 91 -0.74 -10.86 -0.05
C ARG A 91 -2.17 -11.26 0.29
N ALA A 92 -2.35 -12.32 1.07
CA ALA A 92 -3.67 -12.78 1.47
C ALA A 92 -4.39 -11.81 2.42
N HIS A 93 -3.67 -11.03 3.23
CA HIS A 93 -4.23 -9.88 3.97
C HIS A 93 -4.82 -8.85 3.00
N ASN A 94 -4.06 -8.44 1.99
CA ASN A 94 -4.49 -7.45 1.00
C ASN A 94 -5.66 -7.94 0.15
N GLU A 95 -5.61 -9.18 -0.33
CA GLU A 95 -6.70 -9.80 -1.11
C GLU A 95 -8.02 -9.81 -0.33
N MET A 96 -7.99 -10.17 0.97
CA MET A 96 -9.18 -10.18 1.82
C MET A 96 -9.81 -8.78 1.95
N LEU A 97 -9.00 -7.71 2.02
CA LEU A 97 -9.50 -6.34 2.05
C LEU A 97 -10.09 -5.90 0.72
N LEU A 98 -9.45 -6.24 -0.40
CA LEU A 98 -9.95 -5.92 -1.73
C LEU A 98 -11.29 -6.63 -2.00
N ASP A 99 -11.39 -7.90 -1.62
CA ASP A 99 -12.62 -8.68 -1.71
C ASP A 99 -13.76 -8.09 -0.85
N ALA A 100 -13.44 -7.60 0.34
CA ALA A 100 -14.40 -6.94 1.22
C ALA A 100 -14.83 -5.58 0.65
N MET A 101 -13.88 -4.78 0.15
CA MET A 101 -14.13 -3.50 -0.49
C MET A 101 -15.03 -3.65 -1.73
N GLY A 102 -14.85 -4.73 -2.50
CA GLY A 102 -15.71 -5.04 -3.65
C GLY A 102 -17.16 -5.37 -3.27
N LYS A 103 -17.43 -5.70 -2.00
CA LYS A 103 -18.78 -6.03 -1.49
C LYS A 103 -19.43 -4.88 -0.74
N GLY A 104 -18.65 -3.94 -0.21
CA GLY A 104 -19.14 -2.85 0.61
C GLY A 104 -18.01 -1.99 1.19
N THR A 105 -18.35 -1.15 2.17
CA THR A 105 -17.34 -0.32 2.85
C THR A 105 -16.52 -1.16 3.82
N VAL A 106 -15.21 -0.95 3.86
CA VAL A 106 -14.30 -1.66 4.76
C VAL A 106 -13.40 -0.66 5.48
N ILE A 107 -13.17 -0.88 6.78
CA ILE A 107 -12.11 -0.21 7.54
C ILE A 107 -10.88 -1.12 7.47
N PRO A 108 -9.79 -0.70 6.80
CA PRO A 108 -8.57 -1.49 6.76
C PRO A 108 -7.75 -1.34 8.04
N PHE A 109 -7.15 -2.43 8.51
CA PHE A 109 -6.17 -2.43 9.59
C PHE A 109 -4.79 -2.77 9.04
N ARG A 110 -3.76 -2.17 9.64
CA ARG A 110 -2.38 -2.44 9.23
C ARG A 110 -2.05 -3.91 9.50
N PHE A 111 -1.33 -4.52 8.55
CA PHE A 111 -0.76 -5.85 8.74
C PHE A 111 0.02 -5.91 10.04
N GLY A 112 -0.20 -6.95 10.84
CA GLY A 112 0.37 -7.09 12.18
C GLY A 112 -0.50 -6.65 13.34
N THR A 113 -1.69 -6.08 13.08
CA THR A 113 -2.70 -5.86 14.13
C THR A 113 -3.22 -7.22 14.63
N ALA A 114 -2.74 -7.69 15.78
CA ALA A 114 -2.99 -9.06 16.24
C ALA A 114 -3.54 -9.12 17.66
N PHE A 115 -4.39 -10.13 17.91
CA PHE A 115 -4.99 -10.44 19.20
C PHE A 115 -4.57 -11.83 19.68
N PRO A 116 -4.37 -12.00 21.00
CA PRO A 116 -3.91 -13.27 21.56
C PRO A 116 -4.97 -14.38 21.50
N THR A 117 -6.25 -14.01 21.40
CA THR A 117 -7.37 -14.96 21.27
C THR A 117 -8.51 -14.36 20.45
N ARG A 118 -9.37 -15.21 19.89
CA ARG A 118 -10.59 -14.77 19.20
C ARG A 118 -11.52 -13.99 20.14
N SER A 119 -11.66 -14.43 21.39
CA SER A 119 -12.50 -13.75 22.38
C SER A 119 -12.01 -12.33 22.68
N ALA A 120 -10.69 -12.11 22.78
CA ALA A 120 -10.13 -10.78 22.99
C ALA A 120 -10.38 -9.84 21.79
N LEU A 121 -10.35 -10.38 20.57
CA LEU A 121 -10.70 -9.62 19.36
C LEU A 121 -12.18 -9.26 19.37
N ASP A 122 -13.06 -10.23 19.63
CA ASP A 122 -14.51 -10.01 19.64
C ASP A 122 -14.91 -9.00 20.74
N GLU A 123 -14.25 -9.05 21.90
CA GLU A 123 -14.41 -8.07 22.98
C GLU A 123 -13.95 -6.67 22.56
N TRP A 124 -12.79 -6.56 21.91
CA TRP A 124 -12.30 -5.29 21.38
C TRP A 124 -13.27 -4.69 20.35
N VAL A 125 -13.77 -5.50 19.41
CA VAL A 125 -14.76 -5.04 18.41
C VAL A 125 -16.06 -4.61 19.09
N SER A 126 -16.52 -5.35 20.11
CA SER A 126 -17.72 -5.00 20.86
C SER A 126 -17.57 -3.67 21.60
N ASN A 127 -16.41 -3.43 22.22
CA ASN A 127 -16.14 -2.22 22.99
C ASN A 127 -16.01 -0.97 22.11
N HIS A 128 -15.59 -1.11 20.85
CA HIS A 128 -15.40 0.01 19.92
C HIS A 128 -16.45 0.05 18.80
N ARG A 129 -17.55 -0.70 18.92
CA ARG A 129 -18.60 -0.82 17.89
C ARG A 129 -19.06 0.54 17.37
N ASP A 130 -19.43 1.46 18.25
CA ASP A 130 -19.98 2.76 17.87
C ASP A 130 -18.98 3.61 17.06
N GLU A 131 -17.68 3.50 17.37
CA GLU A 131 -16.63 4.20 16.65
C GLU A 131 -16.40 3.60 15.27
N LEU A 132 -16.36 2.27 15.19
CA LEU A 132 -16.26 1.54 13.92
C LEU A 132 -17.46 1.82 13.01
N GLU A 133 -18.68 1.87 13.56
CA GLU A 133 -19.89 2.20 12.79
C GLU A 133 -19.86 3.63 12.24
N ARG A 134 -19.46 4.61 13.06
CA ARG A 134 -19.27 6.00 12.60
C ARG A 134 -18.25 6.10 11.48
N GLU A 135 -17.17 5.32 11.60
CA GLU A 135 -16.09 5.33 10.63
C GLU A 135 -16.50 4.67 9.30
N LEU A 136 -17.24 3.55 9.34
CA LEU A 136 -17.86 2.95 8.16
C LEU A 136 -18.80 3.92 7.45
N VAL A 137 -19.62 4.68 8.20
CA VAL A 137 -20.49 5.71 7.62
C VAL A 137 -19.68 6.81 6.93
N ARG A 138 -18.57 7.26 7.54
CA ARG A 138 -17.71 8.29 6.96
C ARG A 138 -17.02 7.83 5.67
N LEU A 139 -16.52 6.60 5.66
CA LEU A 139 -15.82 6.01 4.51
C LEU A 139 -16.75 5.51 3.40
N ARG A 140 -18.07 5.51 3.64
CA ARG A 140 -19.04 4.92 2.72
C ARG A 140 -18.96 5.52 1.31
N GLY A 141 -18.83 4.63 0.32
CA GLY A 141 -18.75 5.00 -1.09
C GLY A 141 -17.52 5.84 -1.43
N LYS A 142 -16.42 5.65 -0.69
CA LYS A 142 -15.14 6.31 -0.94
C LYS A 142 -14.04 5.26 -1.07
N ALA A 143 -13.06 5.57 -1.90
CA ALA A 143 -11.86 4.77 -2.06
C ALA A 143 -10.61 5.66 -1.98
N GLU A 144 -9.51 5.08 -1.55
CA GLU A 144 -8.22 5.75 -1.54
C GLU A 144 -7.50 5.57 -2.88
N TRP A 145 -6.92 6.66 -3.37
CA TRP A 145 -6.09 6.71 -4.56
C TRP A 145 -4.75 7.32 -4.17
N ALA A 146 -3.65 6.65 -4.47
CA ALA A 146 -2.31 7.20 -4.28
C ALA A 146 -1.83 7.82 -5.60
N VAL A 147 -1.43 9.09 -5.55
CA VAL A 147 -0.98 9.89 -6.69
C VAL A 147 0.43 10.41 -6.41
N GLU A 148 1.41 9.89 -7.13
CA GLU A 148 2.81 10.29 -7.01
C GLU A 148 3.29 10.97 -8.29
N ILE A 149 4.11 12.02 -8.15
CA ILE A 149 4.72 12.70 -9.30
C ILE A 149 6.08 12.04 -9.57
N VAL A 150 6.22 11.33 -10.69
CA VAL A 150 7.40 10.50 -11.03
C VAL A 150 8.50 11.33 -11.69
N ALA A 151 8.15 12.23 -12.60
CA ALA A 151 9.08 13.12 -13.26
C ALA A 151 8.46 14.48 -13.58
N ARG A 152 9.34 15.47 -13.73
CA ARG A 152 9.00 16.87 -14.01
C ARG A 152 9.13 17.15 -15.51
N PRO A 153 8.32 18.03 -16.12
CA PRO A 153 8.73 18.69 -17.35
C PRO A 153 10.04 19.49 -17.11
N PRO A 154 11.03 19.46 -18.02
CA PRO A 154 12.31 20.12 -17.77
C PRO A 154 12.15 21.65 -17.79
N GLU A 155 12.07 22.27 -16.61
CA GLU A 155 12.26 23.72 -16.46
C GLU A 155 13.31 24.03 -15.38
N GLY A 156 14.44 24.60 -15.81
CA GLY A 156 15.39 25.33 -14.95
C GLY A 156 16.81 24.75 -14.75
N GLU A 157 17.80 25.65 -14.61
CA GLU A 157 19.24 25.40 -14.57
C GLU A 157 19.74 24.43 -13.47
N PRO A 158 20.82 23.65 -13.74
CA PRO A 158 21.39 22.67 -12.83
C PRO A 158 22.11 23.33 -11.64
N GLY A 159 21.37 23.54 -10.55
CA GLY A 159 21.92 24.02 -9.26
C GLY A 159 20.98 23.85 -8.06
N ARG A 160 19.69 23.58 -8.30
CA ARG A 160 18.64 23.42 -7.25
C ARG A 160 18.33 21.97 -6.84
N TYR A 161 19.10 21.03 -7.37
CA TYR A 161 18.84 19.58 -7.32
C TYR A 161 18.73 18.99 -5.90
N LEU A 162 19.41 19.57 -4.90
CA LEU A 162 19.39 19.03 -3.53
C LEU A 162 18.19 19.52 -2.69
N GLU A 163 17.73 20.76 -2.90
CA GLU A 163 16.51 21.29 -2.25
C GLU A 163 15.23 20.69 -2.85
N GLU A 164 15.24 20.38 -4.16
CA GLU A 164 14.09 19.80 -4.87
C GLU A 164 13.87 18.33 -4.57
N ARG A 165 14.91 17.57 -4.22
CA ARG A 165 14.76 16.18 -3.75
C ARG A 165 14.06 16.07 -2.40
N LEU A 166 14.11 17.13 -1.57
CA LEU A 166 13.34 17.22 -0.34
C LEU A 166 11.87 17.60 -0.59
N ALA A 167 11.53 18.03 -1.80
CA ALA A 167 10.18 18.41 -2.24
C ALA A 167 9.46 17.28 -3.02
N THR A 168 9.65 16.02 -2.61
CA THR A 168 8.77 14.89 -3.02
C THR A 168 7.33 15.05 -2.48
N ALA A 169 7.04 16.15 -1.80
CA ALA A 169 5.69 16.61 -1.52
C ALA A 169 5.05 17.08 -2.83
N VAL A 170 3.92 16.46 -3.19
CA VAL A 170 2.97 16.94 -4.21
C VAL A 170 2.97 18.47 -4.21
N ARG A 171 3.32 19.07 -5.35
CA ARG A 171 3.44 20.53 -5.49
C ARG A 171 2.15 21.20 -4.99
N PRO A 172 2.21 22.35 -4.30
CA PRO A 172 1.02 22.95 -3.66
C PRO A 172 -0.16 23.18 -4.61
N ASP A 173 0.11 23.45 -5.88
CA ASP A 173 -0.85 23.61 -6.98
C ASP A 173 -1.53 22.27 -7.36
N VAL A 174 -0.74 21.23 -7.61
CA VAL A 174 -1.25 19.87 -7.89
C VAL A 174 -2.08 19.38 -6.70
N ARG A 175 -1.58 19.57 -5.48
CA ARG A 175 -2.28 19.19 -4.25
C ARG A 175 -3.58 19.96 -4.09
N GLY A 176 -3.60 21.25 -4.43
CA GLY A 176 -4.79 22.09 -4.38
C GLY A 176 -5.88 21.60 -5.33
N ARG A 177 -5.51 21.22 -6.55
CA ARG A 177 -6.44 20.65 -7.54
C ARG A 177 -7.00 19.31 -7.10
N LEU A 178 -6.14 18.38 -6.67
CA LEU A 178 -6.57 17.08 -6.15
C LEU A 178 -7.47 17.24 -4.92
N ALA A 179 -7.17 18.19 -4.01
CA ALA A 179 -8.00 18.47 -2.85
C ALA A 179 -9.37 19.07 -3.19
N ALA A 180 -9.54 19.68 -4.38
CA ALA A 180 -10.83 20.20 -4.82
C ALA A 180 -11.79 19.08 -5.27
N VAL A 181 -11.24 17.93 -5.69
CA VAL A 181 -11.99 16.76 -6.17
C VAL A 181 -11.92 15.55 -5.23
N ALA A 182 -11.03 15.55 -4.25
CA ALA A 182 -11.00 14.57 -3.18
C ALA A 182 -11.85 15.03 -1.98
N ALA A 183 -12.43 14.07 -1.25
CA ALA A 183 -13.07 14.36 0.02
C ALA A 183 -12.03 14.72 1.11
N GLU A 184 -10.90 14.01 1.13
CA GLU A 184 -9.77 14.24 2.04
C GLU A 184 -8.44 13.97 1.30
N VAL A 185 -7.36 14.64 1.68
CA VAL A 185 -6.01 14.43 1.11
C VAL A 185 -4.99 14.29 2.24
N ALA A 186 -4.18 13.24 2.20
CA ALA A 186 -3.13 12.95 3.17
C ALA A 186 -1.84 12.50 2.47
N GLY A 187 -0.80 13.33 2.47
CA GLY A 187 0.43 13.04 1.71
C GLY A 187 0.15 12.94 0.20
N ASN A 188 0.45 11.79 -0.39
CA ASN A 188 0.14 11.43 -1.77
C ASN A 188 -1.20 10.67 -1.92
N ALA A 189 -1.90 10.37 -0.82
CA ALA A 189 -3.18 9.69 -0.83
C ALA A 189 -4.34 10.68 -0.93
N CYS A 190 -5.35 10.32 -1.72
CA CYS A 190 -6.60 11.05 -1.91
C CYS A 190 -7.77 10.12 -1.60
N LEU A 191 -8.67 10.52 -0.70
CA LEU A 191 -9.93 9.82 -0.46
C LEU A 191 -10.98 10.38 -1.41
N VAL A 192 -11.38 9.60 -2.41
CA VAL A 192 -12.27 10.05 -3.48
C VAL A 192 -13.63 9.36 -3.31
N ALA A 193 -14.71 10.14 -3.33
CA ALA A 193 -16.05 9.58 -3.35
C ALA A 193 -16.36 9.03 -4.74
N ALA A 194 -17.07 7.90 -4.83
CA ALA A 194 -17.46 7.28 -6.10
C ALA A 194 -18.18 8.25 -7.04
N SER A 195 -18.98 9.17 -6.48
CA SER A 195 -19.67 10.22 -7.24
C SER A 195 -18.76 11.28 -7.86
N ASN A 196 -17.49 11.34 -7.45
CA ASN A 196 -16.51 12.33 -7.90
C ASN A 196 -15.29 11.69 -8.58
N GLU A 197 -15.31 10.36 -8.81
CA GLU A 197 -14.21 9.66 -9.48
C GLU A 197 -13.97 10.18 -10.90
N GLU A 198 -15.03 10.48 -11.66
CA GLU A 198 -14.90 11.04 -13.01
C GLU A 198 -14.19 12.40 -13.00
N ALA A 199 -14.56 13.29 -12.08
CA ALA A 199 -13.90 14.59 -11.92
C ALA A 199 -12.45 14.45 -11.43
N PHE A 200 -12.17 13.47 -10.58
CA PHE A 200 -10.83 13.14 -10.12
C PHE A 200 -9.94 12.69 -11.29
N HIS A 201 -10.41 11.75 -12.11
CA HIS A 201 -9.68 11.29 -13.30
C HIS A 201 -9.51 12.40 -14.35
N ALA A 202 -10.51 13.26 -14.56
CA ALA A 202 -10.37 14.42 -15.43
C ALA A 202 -9.23 15.36 -14.93
N THR A 203 -9.16 15.62 -13.63
CA THR A 203 -8.09 16.43 -13.02
C THR A 203 -6.71 15.79 -13.22
N LEU A 204 -6.60 14.47 -13.11
CA LEU A 204 -5.35 13.75 -13.38
C LEU A 204 -4.92 13.88 -14.84
N ASN A 205 -5.85 13.73 -15.79
CA ASN A 205 -5.56 13.86 -17.21
C ASN A 205 -5.11 15.29 -17.58
N GLU A 206 -5.76 16.32 -17.03
CA GLU A 206 -5.34 17.71 -17.25
C GLU A 206 -3.90 17.95 -16.76
N LEU A 207 -3.54 17.38 -15.61
CA LEU A 207 -2.17 17.46 -15.09
C LEU A 207 -1.18 16.75 -16.03
N GLU A 208 -1.53 15.59 -16.57
CA GLU A 208 -0.68 14.90 -17.55
C GLU A 208 -0.53 15.70 -18.85
N GLU A 209 -1.60 16.34 -19.34
CA GLU A 209 -1.57 17.23 -20.51
C GLU A 209 -0.70 18.49 -20.28
N GLU A 210 -0.62 18.96 -19.04
CA GLU A 210 0.30 20.04 -18.61
C GLU A 210 1.76 19.56 -18.50
N GLY A 211 2.03 18.28 -18.73
CA GLY A 211 3.37 17.69 -18.77
C GLY A 211 3.83 17.03 -17.48
N TYR A 212 2.94 16.86 -16.48
CA TYR A 212 3.28 16.08 -15.28
C TYR A 212 3.30 14.58 -15.58
N GLU A 213 4.34 13.87 -15.15
CA GLU A 213 4.32 12.40 -15.16
C GLU A 213 3.81 11.90 -13.80
N LEU A 214 2.60 11.32 -13.80
CA LEU A 214 1.93 10.84 -12.60
C LEU A 214 1.95 9.31 -12.53
N ARG A 215 2.20 8.77 -11.34
CA ARG A 215 1.94 7.37 -11.01
C ARG A 215 0.73 7.31 -10.09
N VAL A 216 -0.37 6.81 -10.64
CA VAL A 216 -1.64 6.69 -9.94
C VAL A 216 -1.90 5.21 -9.63
N THR A 217 -2.25 4.91 -8.38
CA THR A 217 -2.65 3.56 -7.97
C THR A 217 -3.94 3.61 -7.15
N GLY A 218 -4.77 2.59 -7.29
CA GLY A 218 -6.07 2.48 -6.64
C GLY A 218 -7.10 1.84 -7.58
N PRO A 219 -8.36 1.73 -7.14
CA PRO A 219 -8.85 2.11 -5.82
C PRO A 219 -8.33 1.17 -4.73
N TRP A 220 -7.98 1.71 -3.57
CA TRP A 220 -7.52 0.98 -2.39
C TRP A 220 -8.47 1.18 -1.20
N PRO A 221 -8.50 0.23 -0.24
CA PRO A 221 -9.06 0.48 1.08
C PRO A 221 -8.41 1.72 1.72
N ALA A 222 -9.18 2.48 2.49
CA ALA A 222 -8.80 3.80 2.98
C ALA A 222 -7.79 3.79 4.15
N TYR A 223 -6.62 3.18 3.97
CA TYR A 223 -5.55 3.04 4.99
C TYR A 223 -5.07 4.38 5.56
N SER A 224 -4.90 5.39 4.71
CA SER A 224 -4.36 6.70 5.10
C SER A 224 -5.41 7.57 5.79
N PHE A 225 -6.68 7.19 5.67
CA PHE A 225 -7.80 7.98 6.16
C PHE A 225 -8.57 7.31 7.30
N ALA A 226 -8.45 5.99 7.45
CA ALA A 226 -9.13 5.24 8.50
C ALA A 226 -8.74 5.77 9.89
N ARG A 227 -9.74 6.16 10.68
CA ARG A 227 -9.60 6.62 12.05
C ARG A 227 -9.94 5.46 12.96
N LEU A 228 -8.89 4.83 13.47
CA LEU A 228 -9.01 3.68 14.36
C LEU A 228 -9.18 4.14 15.82
N PRO A 229 -9.97 3.41 16.64
CA PRO A 229 -10.08 3.60 18.08
C PRO A 229 -8.75 3.47 18.83
#